data_AF-A0A0G4PKX2-F1
#
_entry.id   AF-A0A0G4PKX2-F1
#
_cell.length_a   1.000
_cell.length_b   1.000
_cell.length_c   1.000
_cell.angle_alpha   90.00
_cell.angle_beta   90.00
_cell.angle_gamma   90.00
#
_symmetry.space_group_name_H-M   'P 1'
#
loop_
_entity.id
_entity.type
_entity.pdbx_description
1 polymer ?
#
loop_
_entity_poly.entity_id
_entity_poly.type
_entity_poly.pdbx_seq_one_letter_code
_entity_poly.pdbx_strand_id
1 'polypeptide(L)'
;MSNVSENYCHLTKLTRNDYAVGWICALFEQQTAAIAMLDQEHPDLPTPPDDPNTYTLGSIGEHKIVIACLPEGTMGTNAAVTCAT
;
A
#
# COMPACT_ATOMS: atom_id res chain seq x y z
N MET A 1 -12.08 30.92 20.29
CA MET A 1 -12.40 29.54 19.87
C MET A 1 -11.41 29.17 18.79
N SER A 2 -10.27 28.60 19.15
CA SER A 2 -9.27 28.14 18.19
C SER A 2 -9.84 26.92 17.47
N ASN A 3 -9.89 26.99 16.13
CA ASN A 3 -10.41 25.92 15.29
C ASN A 3 -9.54 24.67 15.46
N VAL A 4 -10.14 23.61 15.99
CA VAL A 4 -9.51 22.29 16.18
C VAL A 4 -9.05 21.71 14.82
N SER A 5 -9.64 22.15 13.70
CA SER A 5 -9.27 21.72 12.35
C SER A 5 -7.86 22.15 11.91
N GLU A 6 -7.34 23.28 12.40
CA GLU A 6 -6.01 23.78 11.99
C GLU A 6 -4.85 23.05 12.68
N ASN A 7 -5.13 22.36 13.80
CA ASN A 7 -4.12 21.57 14.51
C ASN A 7 -3.97 20.14 13.95
N TYR A 8 -4.84 19.74 13.01
CA TYR A 8 -4.73 18.47 12.28
C TYR A 8 -4.07 18.63 10.90
N CYS A 9 -3.70 19.86 10.52
CA CYS A 9 -3.05 20.17 9.24
C CYS A 9 -1.55 19.79 9.20
N HIS A 10 -1.01 19.22 10.29
CA HIS A 10 0.33 18.65 10.33
C HIS A 10 0.33 17.11 10.33
N LEU A 11 -0.80 16.46 10.00
CA LEU A 11 -0.74 15.11 9.45
C LEU A 11 -0.28 15.26 8.00
N THR A 12 1.00 14.99 7.78
CA THR A 12 1.64 15.04 6.47
C THR A 12 0.81 14.25 5.46
N LYS A 13 0.29 14.93 4.44
CA LYS A 13 -0.39 14.28 3.33
C LYS A 13 0.61 13.39 2.60
N LEU A 14 0.48 12.08 2.77
CA LEU A 14 1.36 11.11 2.13
C LEU A 14 1.14 11.10 0.62
N THR A 15 2.24 10.94 -0.10
CA THR A 15 2.32 10.85 -1.55
C THR A 15 2.97 9.54 -1.95
N ARG A 16 2.93 9.19 -3.25
CA ARG A 16 3.59 7.97 -3.75
C ARG A 16 5.09 7.95 -3.44
N ASN A 17 5.75 9.11 -3.42
CA ASN A 17 7.18 9.24 -3.17
C ASN A 17 7.58 8.99 -1.71
N ASP A 18 6.61 8.93 -0.79
CA ASP A 18 6.87 8.62 0.61
C ASP A 18 7.13 7.13 0.86
N TYR A 19 6.73 6.26 -0.07
CA TYR A 19 6.83 4.81 0.10
C TYR A 19 8.05 4.27 -0.62
N ALA A 20 9.02 3.81 0.15
CA ALA A 20 10.29 3.30 -0.39
C ALA A 20 10.35 1.76 -0.45
N VAL A 21 9.41 1.07 0.18
CA VAL A 21 9.38 -0.39 0.27
C VAL A 21 8.11 -0.93 -0.37
N GLY A 22 8.25 -1.84 -1.33
CA GLY A 22 7.16 -2.58 -1.93
C GLY A 22 7.17 -4.05 -1.47
N TRP A 23 6.03 -4.55 -0.99
CA TRP A 23 5.80 -5.95 -0.68
C TRP A 23 4.80 -6.54 -1.68
N ILE A 24 5.29 -7.35 -2.61
CA ILE A 24 4.47 -8.00 -3.63
C ILE A 24 3.98 -9.36 -3.12
N CYS A 25 2.66 -9.55 -3.14
CA CYS A 25 1.99 -10.80 -2.77
C CYS A 25 1.44 -11.48 -4.03
N ALA A 26 1.69 -12.77 -4.16
CA ALA A 26 1.17 -13.58 -5.27
C ALA A 26 -0.18 -14.23 -4.95
N LEU A 27 -0.54 -14.31 -3.65
CA LEU A 27 -1.75 -14.95 -3.16
C LEU A 27 -2.45 -14.05 -2.14
N PHE A 28 -3.78 -14.12 -2.10
CA PHE A 28 -4.59 -13.35 -1.15
C PHE A 28 -4.26 -13.69 0.32
N GLU A 29 -3.89 -14.94 0.61
CA GLU A 29 -3.43 -15.37 1.93
C GLU A 29 -2.16 -14.62 2.38
N GLN A 30 -1.23 -14.40 1.44
CA GLN A 30 0.00 -13.64 1.69
C GLN A 30 -0.32 -12.16 1.89
N GLN A 31 -1.24 -11.61 1.09
CA GLN A 31 -1.69 -10.22 1.25
C GLN A 31 -2.33 -10.04 2.64
N THR A 32 -3.19 -10.96 3.06
CA THR A 32 -3.84 -10.92 4.38
C THR A 32 -2.80 -10.93 5.49
N ALA A 33 -1.79 -11.81 5.39
CA ALA A 33 -0.70 -11.85 6.36
C ALA A 33 0.14 -10.56 6.34
N ALA A 34 0.45 -10.01 5.17
CA ALA A 34 1.22 -8.78 5.03
C ALA A 34 0.49 -7.57 5.62
N ILE A 35 -0.82 -7.44 5.36
CA ILE A 35 -1.66 -6.39 5.94
C ILE A 35 -1.70 -6.52 7.47
N ALA A 36 -1.83 -7.74 7.99
CA ALA A 36 -1.81 -7.99 9.43
C ALA A 36 -0.47 -7.66 10.11
N MET A 37 0.61 -7.50 9.35
CA MET A 37 1.93 -7.10 9.86
C MET A 37 2.11 -5.58 9.92
N LEU A 38 1.16 -4.79 9.40
CA LEU A 38 1.22 -3.33 9.47
C LEU A 38 0.95 -2.85 10.89
N ASP A 39 1.78 -1.92 11.37
CA ASP A 39 1.52 -1.18 12.61
C ASP A 39 0.43 -0.12 12.40
N GLN A 40 0.37 0.46 11.20
CA GLN A 40 -0.62 1.45 10.80
C GLN A 40 -0.98 1.29 9.32
N GLU A 41 -2.27 1.30 9.01
CA GLU A 41 -2.78 1.44 7.64
C GLU A 41 -2.92 2.92 7.28
N HIS A 42 -2.60 3.27 6.02
CA HIS A 42 -2.71 4.61 5.46
C HIS A 42 -3.86 4.68 4.44
N PRO A 43 -4.43 5.87 4.18
CA PRO A 43 -5.43 6.03 3.13
C PRO A 43 -4.90 5.68 1.75
N ASP A 44 -5.77 5.13 0.91
CA ASP A 44 -5.46 4.81 -0.47
C ASP A 44 -5.01 6.03 -1.28
N LEU A 45 -4.12 5.80 -2.23
CA LEU A 45 -3.68 6.79 -3.21
C LEU A 45 -4.27 6.46 -4.59
N PRO A 46 -4.56 7.48 -5.43
CA PRO A 46 -5.19 7.26 -6.74
C PRO A 46 -4.33 6.36 -7.64
N THR A 47 -4.83 5.21 -8.05
CA THR A 47 -4.19 4.27 -8.99
C THR A 47 -4.57 4.57 -10.45
N PRO A 48 -3.69 4.26 -11.42
CA PRO A 48 -4.06 4.32 -12.83
C PRO A 48 -5.27 3.41 -13.13
N PRO A 49 -6.21 3.83 -13.99
CA PRO A 49 -7.40 3.03 -14.30
C PRO A 49 -7.09 1.66 -14.93
N ASP A 50 -5.94 1.56 -15.62
CA ASP A 50 -5.50 0.36 -16.33
C ASP A 50 -4.59 -0.54 -15.48
N ASP A 51 -4.41 -0.21 -14.19
CA ASP A 51 -3.65 -1.02 -13.24
C ASP A 51 -4.58 -2.00 -12.51
N PRO A 52 -4.51 -3.31 -12.80
CA PRO A 52 -5.41 -4.29 -12.21
C PRO A 52 -4.95 -4.73 -10.80
N ASN A 53 -3.84 -4.19 -10.29
CA ASN A 53 -3.30 -4.58 -8.99
C ASN A 53 -4.08 -3.92 -7.85
N THR A 54 -4.19 -4.67 -6.75
CA THR A 54 -4.71 -4.13 -5.48
C THR A 54 -3.55 -3.65 -4.63
N TYR A 55 -3.69 -2.46 -4.03
CA TYR A 55 -2.67 -1.88 -3.17
C TYR A 55 -3.22 -1.61 -1.77
N THR A 56 -2.41 -1.87 -0.77
CA THR A 56 -2.63 -1.43 0.61
C THR A 56 -1.41 -0.67 1.08
N LEU A 57 -1.62 0.47 1.72
CA LEU A 57 -0.54 1.36 2.16
C LEU A 57 -0.47 1.35 3.68
N GLY A 58 0.74 1.39 4.24
CA GLY A 58 0.89 1.45 5.69
C GLY A 58 2.31 1.66 6.15
N SER A 59 2.57 1.37 7.42
CA SER A 59 3.91 1.36 8.00
C SER A 59 4.20 0.13 8.84
N ILE A 60 5.47 -0.26 8.86
CA ILE A 60 6.06 -1.18 9.84
C ILE A 60 7.26 -0.46 10.45
N GLY A 61 7.19 -0.15 11.73
CA GLY A 61 8.07 0.80 12.39
C GLY A 61 8.07 2.15 11.67
N GLU A 62 9.27 2.64 11.35
CA GLU A 62 9.44 3.92 10.64
C GLU A 62 9.34 3.79 9.10
N HIS A 63 9.19 2.56 8.58
CA HIS A 63 9.17 2.31 7.15
C HIS A 63 7.75 2.38 6.60
N LYS A 64 7.55 3.23 5.59
CA LYS A 64 6.31 3.31 4.82
C LYS A 64 6.35 2.26 3.71
N ILE A 65 5.37 1.35 3.71
CA ILE A 65 5.32 0.18 2.83
C ILE A 65 4.07 0.22 1.94
N VAL A 66 4.24 -0.19 0.68
CA VAL A 66 3.14 -0.53 -0.24
C VAL A 66 3.05 -2.05 -0.33
N ILE A 67 1.90 -2.63 0.02
CA ILE A 67 1.59 -4.03 -0.25
C ILE A 67 0.82 -4.07 -1.57
N ALA A 68 1.34 -4.78 -2.56
CA ALA A 68 0.66 -4.99 -3.83
C ALA A 68 0.23 -6.46 -3.95
N CYS A 69 -1.00 -6.71 -4.38
CA CYS A 69 -1.49 -8.04 -4.71
C CYS A 69 -2.03 -8.06 -6.14
N LEU A 70 -1.63 -9.11 -6.85
CA LEU A 70 -2.13 -9.38 -8.19
C LEU A 70 -3.61 -9.81 -8.14
N PRO A 71 -4.40 -9.54 -9.18
CA PRO A 71 -5.77 -10.00 -9.28
C PRO A 71 -5.83 -11.54 -9.25
N GLU A 72 -6.87 -12.04 -8.57
CA GLU A 72 -7.16 -13.46 -8.41
C GLU A 72 -7.20 -14.18 -9.78
N GLY A 73 -6.44 -15.28 -9.92
CA GLY A 73 -6.34 -16.03 -11.18
C GLY A 73 -5.00 -15.91 -11.93
N THR A 74 -4.06 -15.09 -11.46
CA THR A 74 -2.69 -15.02 -11.99
C THR A 74 -1.70 -15.77 -11.10
N MET A 75 -1.91 -17.09 -10.91
CA MET A 75 -0.93 -17.94 -10.22
C MET A 75 0.35 -18.11 -11.06
N GLY A 76 1.49 -17.66 -10.53
CA GLY A 76 2.81 -18.03 -11.05
C GLY A 76 3.88 -16.95 -10.89
N THR A 77 5.15 -17.37 -10.83
CA THR A 77 6.34 -16.51 -10.70
C THR A 77 6.38 -15.40 -11.75
N ASN A 78 5.83 -15.63 -12.94
CA ASN A 78 5.78 -14.66 -14.04
C ASN A 78 4.85 -13.48 -13.77
N ALA A 79 3.77 -13.66 -13.01
CA ALA A 79 2.85 -12.58 -12.70
C ALA A 79 3.45 -11.61 -11.67
N ALA A 80 4.25 -12.13 -10.72
CA ALA A 80 4.98 -11.30 -9.77
C ALA A 80 6.03 -10.39 -10.46
N VAL A 81 6.62 -10.84 -11.57
CA VAL A 81 7.58 -10.04 -12.36
C VAL A 81 6.89 -8.86 -13.06
N THR A 82 5.67 -9.03 -13.56
CA THR A 82 4.91 -7.94 -14.20
C THR A 82 4.52 -6.82 -13.22
N CYS A 83 4.32 -7.13 -11.94
CA CYS A 83 4.00 -6.12 -10.92
C CYS A 83 5.22 -5.24 -10.54
N ALA A 84 6.44 -5.72 -10.83
CA ALA A 84 7.68 -5.05 -10.44
C ALA A 84 8.24 -4.06 -11.49
N THR A 85 7.61 -3.94 -12.66
CA THR A 85 8.04 -3.08 -13.78
C THR A 85 7.17 -1.85 -13.92
#